data_AF-A0A925HSH7-F1
#
_entry.id   AF-A0A925HSH7-F1
#
_cell.length_a   1.000
_cell.length_b   1.000
_cell.length_c   1.000
_cell.angle_alpha   90.00
_cell.angle_beta   90.00
_cell.angle_gamma   90.00
#
_symmetry.space_group_name_H-M   'P 1'
#
loop_
_entity.id
_entity.type
_entity.pdbx_description
1 polymer ?
#
loop_
_entity_poly.entity_id
_entity_poly.type
_entity_poly.pdbx_seq_one_letter_code
_entity_poly.pdbx_strand_id
1 'polypeptide(L)'
;MLKLSGNVGRSAPLKAPNAIGDVTIAQHLLRAAQHPKTKAPFFAGKASGVCDEATAKAIREFQLAHGLAAEPMKPGKAMAPARISGSPVAVAGAPTNPSETLGVIAAGTTTFRKLVQESTKVAPRLARLRTLLKSRHAYLEGSLNEWQLARKEITEASLDDDFRNSVLAQVDAVFSAHGIVLRGWNPAVSYLRSFADQHKALLNKSSKAHPGEGLHNYGVAIDVGYLGLVLVHDDGKESIVTKEHQFDTITTVHGYALQNALFKVRNDLWESPPQGSGSLFRIRLGGKDNDPNHFQAYSQFPDLYPNAPKVSMSRSLADHLSAVASSPTETVTWKPLAGHHYACDLGLGIEPIDVGTADEIWQGLAKLKKSQLVHALNVAAKKAGTPEIKEAGLTDASFRKLFDSLRGAFVAAEARYDEWVPKQEDGTEITT
;
A
#
# COMPACT_ATOMS: atom_id res chain seq x y z
N MET A 1 -10.88 4.76 -20.17
CA MET A 1 -11.35 3.88 -21.28
C MET A 1 -10.22 2.93 -21.63
N LEU A 2 -10.52 1.63 -21.76
CA LEU A 2 -9.54 0.59 -22.10
C LEU A 2 -8.85 0.90 -23.44
N LYS A 3 -7.52 0.74 -23.50
CA LYS A 3 -6.69 0.99 -24.69
C LYS A 3 -5.57 -0.05 -24.75
N LEU A 4 -5.08 -0.30 -25.97
CA LEU A 4 -3.83 -1.03 -26.21
C LEU A 4 -2.70 0.00 -26.45
N SER A 5 -1.49 -0.29 -26.00
CA SER A 5 -0.30 0.52 -26.26
C SER A 5 0.25 0.36 -27.68
N GLY A 6 -0.06 -0.77 -28.33
CA GLY A 6 0.33 -1.08 -29.70
C GLY A 6 -0.58 -2.14 -30.34
N ASN A 7 -0.10 -2.70 -31.44
CA ASN A 7 -0.82 -3.76 -32.16
C ASN A 7 -0.63 -5.11 -31.47
N VAL A 8 -1.65 -5.96 -31.56
CA VAL A 8 -1.65 -7.35 -31.10
C VAL A 8 -1.96 -8.26 -32.27
N GLY A 9 -1.06 -9.17 -32.62
CA GLY A 9 -1.35 -10.18 -33.64
C GLY A 9 -0.12 -10.87 -34.21
N ARG A 10 -0.34 -11.60 -35.31
CA ARG A 10 0.74 -12.13 -36.15
C ARG A 10 0.43 -11.77 -37.59
N SER A 11 1.03 -10.68 -38.08
CA SER A 11 1.17 -10.41 -39.51
C SER A 11 2.63 -10.10 -39.82
N ALA A 12 3.13 -10.57 -40.95
CA ALA A 12 4.48 -10.26 -41.40
C ALA A 12 4.45 -8.97 -42.24
N PRO A 13 5.22 -7.92 -41.90
CA PRO A 13 5.90 -7.66 -40.63
C PRO A 13 5.10 -6.66 -39.77
N LEU A 14 4.81 -7.04 -38.52
CA LEU A 14 4.49 -6.06 -37.49
C LEU A 14 5.71 -5.15 -37.29
N LYS A 15 5.50 -3.82 -37.30
CA LYS A 15 6.57 -2.83 -37.12
C LYS A 15 7.24 -2.88 -35.74
N ALA A 16 6.59 -3.50 -34.75
CA ALA A 16 7.07 -3.67 -33.39
C ALA A 16 6.59 -5.01 -32.82
N PRO A 17 7.34 -5.65 -31.89
CA PRO A 17 6.88 -6.84 -31.19
C PRO A 17 5.63 -6.54 -30.36
N ASN A 18 4.77 -7.54 -30.19
CA ASN A 18 3.57 -7.42 -29.37
C ASN A 18 3.96 -7.11 -27.91
N ALA A 19 3.38 -6.06 -27.33
CA ALA A 19 3.56 -5.78 -25.91
C ALA A 19 2.83 -6.84 -25.07
N ILE A 20 3.51 -7.46 -24.11
CA ILE A 20 2.98 -8.56 -23.30
C ILE A 20 1.62 -8.21 -22.65
N GLY A 21 1.49 -6.99 -22.12
CA GLY A 21 0.25 -6.52 -21.49
C GLY A 21 -0.91 -6.35 -22.46
N ASP A 22 -0.65 -5.90 -23.70
CA ASP A 22 -1.69 -5.75 -24.73
C ASP A 22 -2.20 -7.11 -25.20
N VAL A 23 -1.30 -8.09 -25.34
CA VAL A 23 -1.67 -9.48 -25.67
C VAL A 23 -2.53 -10.08 -24.56
N THR A 24 -2.14 -9.90 -23.29
CA THR A 24 -2.92 -10.37 -22.14
C THR A 24 -4.32 -9.76 -22.14
N ILE A 25 -4.46 -8.45 -22.38
CA ILE A 25 -5.76 -7.79 -22.49
C ILE A 25 -6.59 -8.44 -23.60
N ALA A 26 -6.03 -8.57 -24.82
CA ALA A 26 -6.74 -9.17 -25.94
C ALA A 26 -7.18 -10.61 -25.63
N GLN A 27 -6.33 -11.42 -25.02
CA GLN A 27 -6.64 -12.79 -24.63
C GLN A 27 -7.80 -12.85 -23.63
N HIS A 28 -7.80 -12.02 -22.57
CA HIS A 28 -8.92 -11.96 -21.62
C HIS A 28 -10.24 -11.54 -22.29
N LEU A 29 -10.21 -10.53 -23.15
CA LEU A 29 -11.42 -10.10 -23.85
C LEU A 29 -11.94 -11.19 -24.81
N LEU A 30 -11.05 -11.91 -25.50
CA LEU A 30 -11.44 -13.04 -26.38
C LEU A 30 -11.95 -14.26 -25.60
N ARG A 31 -11.51 -14.46 -24.34
CA ARG A 31 -12.10 -15.46 -23.43
C ARG A 31 -13.52 -15.11 -23.01
N ALA A 32 -13.83 -13.83 -22.91
CA ALA A 32 -15.14 -13.35 -22.47
C ALA A 32 -16.13 -13.14 -23.63
N ALA A 33 -15.66 -12.66 -24.78
CA ALA A 33 -16.50 -12.44 -25.95
C ALA A 33 -17.04 -13.77 -26.48
N GLN A 34 -18.36 -13.83 -26.70
CA GLN A 34 -19.04 -15.02 -27.20
C GLN A 34 -19.23 -14.96 -28.71
N HIS A 35 -18.93 -16.06 -29.38
CA HIS A 35 -19.17 -16.21 -30.80
C HIS A 35 -20.68 -16.10 -31.10
N PRO A 36 -21.13 -15.26 -32.06
CA PRO A 36 -22.55 -14.99 -32.30
C PRO A 36 -23.40 -16.24 -32.52
N LYS A 37 -22.86 -17.22 -33.25
CA LYS A 37 -23.52 -18.50 -33.59
C LYS A 37 -23.43 -19.56 -32.49
N THR A 38 -22.23 -19.89 -32.00
CA THR A 38 -22.00 -21.03 -31.09
C THR A 38 -22.14 -20.67 -29.62
N LYS A 39 -22.14 -19.37 -29.27
CA LYS A 39 -22.08 -18.83 -27.90
C LYS A 39 -20.83 -19.24 -27.11
N ALA A 40 -19.88 -19.96 -27.73
CA ALA A 40 -18.60 -20.32 -27.15
C ALA A 40 -17.64 -19.12 -27.13
N PRO A 41 -16.66 -19.08 -26.22
CA PRO A 41 -15.61 -18.07 -26.24
C PRO A 41 -14.71 -18.22 -27.47
N PHE A 42 -14.17 -17.11 -27.98
CA PHE A 42 -13.22 -17.14 -29.12
C PHE A 42 -11.85 -17.68 -28.73
N PHE A 43 -11.46 -17.55 -27.46
CA PHE A 43 -10.18 -18.06 -26.94
C PHE A 43 -10.41 -18.93 -25.70
N ALA A 44 -9.92 -20.17 -25.72
CA ALA A 44 -10.03 -21.11 -24.60
C ALA A 44 -8.71 -21.29 -23.82
N GLY A 45 -7.59 -20.79 -24.33
CA GLY A 45 -6.26 -20.89 -23.71
C GLY A 45 -6.03 -19.91 -22.55
N LYS A 46 -4.93 -20.09 -21.82
CA LYS A 46 -4.52 -19.16 -20.74
C LYS A 46 -4.05 -17.83 -21.34
N ALA A 47 -4.34 -16.72 -20.66
CA ALA A 47 -3.85 -15.39 -20.99
C ALA A 47 -2.36 -15.24 -20.65
N SER A 48 -1.51 -15.91 -21.43
CA SER A 48 -0.07 -15.99 -21.21
C SER A 48 0.69 -14.69 -21.49
N GLY A 49 0.08 -13.74 -22.22
CA GLY A 49 0.73 -12.56 -22.76
C GLY A 49 1.57 -12.85 -24.02
N VAL A 50 1.55 -14.08 -24.53
CA VAL A 50 2.25 -14.49 -25.75
C VAL A 50 1.27 -14.61 -26.90
N CYS A 51 1.52 -13.88 -27.99
CA CYS A 51 0.68 -13.94 -29.19
C CYS A 51 1.09 -15.13 -30.08
N ASP A 52 0.70 -16.32 -29.65
CA ASP A 52 0.91 -17.57 -30.36
C ASP A 52 -0.11 -17.79 -31.49
N GLU A 53 -0.03 -18.95 -32.16
CA GLU A 53 -0.96 -19.30 -33.25
C GLU A 53 -2.41 -19.40 -32.77
N ALA A 54 -2.65 -19.87 -31.55
CA ALA A 54 -3.98 -19.97 -30.98
C ALA A 54 -4.59 -18.57 -30.77
N THR A 55 -3.80 -17.63 -30.25
CA THR A 55 -4.20 -16.24 -30.07
C THR A 55 -4.49 -15.58 -31.42
N ALA A 56 -3.60 -15.76 -32.41
CA ALA A 56 -3.80 -15.21 -33.75
C ALA A 56 -5.06 -15.79 -34.43
N LYS A 57 -5.31 -17.10 -34.28
CA LYS A 57 -6.52 -17.75 -34.79
C LYS A 57 -7.79 -17.18 -34.15
N ALA A 58 -7.80 -16.99 -32.83
CA ALA A 58 -8.93 -16.41 -32.12
C ALA A 58 -9.24 -14.97 -32.59
N ILE A 59 -8.21 -14.17 -32.86
CA ILE A 59 -8.38 -12.82 -33.44
C ILE A 59 -9.03 -12.89 -34.83
N ARG A 60 -8.55 -13.78 -35.71
CA ARG A 60 -9.13 -13.96 -37.05
C ARG A 60 -10.59 -14.38 -36.96
N GLU A 61 -10.89 -15.37 -36.12
CA GLU A 61 -12.25 -15.88 -35.95
C GLU A 61 -13.18 -14.79 -35.43
N PHE A 62 -12.74 -13.99 -34.45
CA PHE A 62 -13.47 -12.83 -33.98
C PHE A 62 -13.75 -11.82 -35.09
N GLN A 63 -12.71 -11.45 -35.87
CA GLN A 63 -12.86 -10.50 -36.96
C GLN A 63 -13.84 -10.99 -38.03
N LEU A 64 -13.75 -12.26 -38.44
CA LEU A 64 -14.62 -12.85 -39.44
C LEU A 64 -16.06 -12.99 -38.94
N ALA A 65 -16.26 -13.44 -37.69
CA ALA A 65 -17.59 -13.60 -37.10
C ALA A 65 -18.37 -12.28 -36.97
N HIS A 66 -17.66 -11.15 -36.96
CA HIS A 66 -18.22 -9.81 -36.89
C HIS A 66 -18.08 -9.00 -38.18
N GLY A 67 -17.61 -9.61 -39.28
CA GLY A 67 -17.47 -8.93 -40.58
C GLY A 67 -16.47 -7.76 -40.58
N LEU A 68 -15.46 -7.81 -39.71
CA LEU A 68 -14.52 -6.72 -39.46
C LEU A 68 -13.32 -6.71 -40.42
N ALA A 69 -12.93 -7.88 -40.94
CA ALA A 69 -11.83 -8.03 -41.89
C ALA A 69 -12.17 -9.12 -42.93
N ALA A 70 -11.54 -9.07 -44.10
CA ALA A 70 -11.65 -10.08 -45.15
C ALA A 70 -10.52 -11.11 -45.06
N GLU A 71 -10.78 -12.34 -45.53
CA GLU A 71 -9.67 -13.22 -45.92
C GLU A 71 -8.94 -12.63 -47.13
N PRO A 72 -7.59 -12.68 -47.16
CA PRO A 72 -6.85 -12.32 -48.35
C PRO A 72 -7.31 -13.25 -49.49
N MET A 73 -7.75 -12.66 -50.61
CA MET A 73 -8.04 -13.44 -51.81
C MET A 73 -6.81 -14.26 -52.17
N LYS A 74 -6.95 -15.59 -52.27
CA LYS A 74 -5.87 -16.45 -52.79
C LYS A 74 -5.45 -15.91 -54.16
N PRO A 75 -4.16 -15.57 -54.37
CA PRO A 75 -3.69 -15.22 -55.70
C PRO A 75 -3.81 -16.47 -56.58
N GLY A 76 -4.72 -16.46 -57.56
CA GLY A 76 -4.84 -17.56 -58.52
C GLY A 76 -6.23 -18.06 -58.90
N LYS A 77 -7.33 -17.34 -58.62
CA LYS A 77 -8.55 -17.51 -59.43
C LYS A 77 -8.86 -16.19 -60.11
N ALA A 78 -8.24 -15.98 -61.27
CA ALA A 78 -8.80 -15.09 -62.28
C ALA A 78 -10.28 -15.47 -62.43
N MET A 79 -11.17 -14.52 -62.19
CA MET A 79 -12.57 -14.66 -62.58
C MET A 79 -12.57 -14.90 -64.09
N ALA A 80 -12.85 -16.14 -64.51
CA ALA A 80 -13.31 -16.37 -65.87
C ALA A 80 -14.54 -15.45 -66.08
N PRO A 81 -14.63 -14.69 -67.18
CA PRO A 81 -15.78 -13.84 -67.41
C PRO A 81 -17.00 -14.74 -67.61
N ALA A 82 -17.81 -14.86 -66.55
CA ALA A 82 -19.13 -15.45 -66.64
C ALA A 82 -20.01 -14.51 -67.46
N ARG A 83 -20.15 -14.84 -68.74
CA ARG A 83 -21.22 -14.36 -69.61
C ARG A 83 -22.53 -14.85 -68.96
N ILE A 84 -23.45 -13.94 -68.60
CA ILE A 84 -24.92 -14.14 -68.63
C ILE A 84 -25.61 -12.80 -68.40
N SER A 85 -26.51 -12.49 -69.33
CA SER A 85 -27.63 -11.56 -69.21
C SER A 85 -28.56 -11.99 -68.09
N GLY A 86 -28.72 -11.16 -67.06
CA GLY A 86 -29.70 -11.40 -66.00
C GLY A 86 -29.36 -10.59 -64.75
N SER A 87 -30.32 -9.80 -64.31
CA SER A 87 -30.25 -8.82 -63.22
C SER A 87 -29.47 -9.29 -61.97
N PRO A 88 -28.64 -8.43 -61.36
CA PRO A 88 -27.88 -8.81 -60.18
C PRO A 88 -28.77 -8.82 -58.93
N VAL A 89 -28.95 -9.99 -58.34
CA VAL A 89 -29.32 -10.12 -56.93
C VAL A 89 -28.02 -9.95 -56.13
N ALA A 90 -27.89 -8.82 -55.44
CA ALA A 90 -26.74 -8.51 -54.59
C ALA A 90 -26.68 -9.48 -53.40
N VAL A 91 -25.67 -10.35 -53.38
CA VAL A 91 -25.32 -11.18 -52.22
C VAL A 91 -24.42 -10.36 -51.28
N ALA A 92 -24.95 -10.07 -50.10
CA ALA A 92 -24.29 -9.69 -48.84
C ALA A 92 -22.81 -9.22 -48.87
N GLY A 93 -22.63 -7.89 -48.82
CA GLY A 93 -21.70 -7.20 -47.93
C GLY A 93 -20.20 -7.52 -48.03
N ALA A 94 -19.49 -6.82 -48.91
CA ALA A 94 -18.04 -6.62 -48.78
C ALA A 94 -17.71 -5.91 -47.44
N PRO A 95 -16.57 -6.21 -46.79
CA PRO A 95 -16.19 -5.55 -45.54
C PRO A 95 -15.92 -4.07 -45.76
N THR A 96 -16.41 -3.23 -44.84
CA THR A 96 -16.48 -1.77 -44.97
C THR A 96 -15.27 -1.02 -44.42
N ASN A 97 -14.24 -1.71 -43.88
CA ASN A 97 -13.08 -1.04 -43.29
C ASN A 97 -11.74 -1.53 -43.90
N PRO A 98 -11.21 -0.84 -44.93
CA PRO A 98 -9.90 -1.17 -45.53
C PRO A 98 -8.70 -1.00 -44.57
N SER A 99 -8.93 -0.56 -43.33
CA SER A 99 -7.90 -0.35 -42.30
C SER A 99 -7.68 -1.54 -41.36
N GLU A 100 -8.52 -2.58 -41.39
CA GLU A 100 -8.38 -3.74 -40.49
C GLU A 100 -7.55 -4.85 -41.16
N THR A 101 -6.50 -5.31 -40.48
CA THR A 101 -5.67 -6.43 -40.95
C THR A 101 -6.13 -7.71 -40.28
N LEU A 102 -6.42 -8.75 -41.08
CA LEU A 102 -6.84 -10.04 -40.56
C LEU A 102 -5.77 -10.65 -39.65
N GLY A 103 -6.15 -11.07 -38.44
CA GLY A 103 -5.26 -11.62 -37.43
C GLY A 103 -4.48 -10.58 -36.62
N VAL A 104 -4.81 -9.29 -36.77
CA VAL A 104 -4.20 -8.17 -36.03
C VAL A 104 -5.27 -7.25 -35.45
N ILE A 105 -5.16 -6.98 -34.16
CA ILE A 105 -5.88 -5.93 -33.45
C ILE A 105 -4.94 -4.74 -33.33
N ALA A 106 -5.17 -3.68 -34.11
CA ALA A 106 -4.42 -2.45 -33.92
C ALA A 106 -5.02 -1.57 -32.81
N ALA A 107 -4.19 -0.74 -32.18
CA ALA A 107 -4.64 0.15 -31.11
C ALA A 107 -5.72 1.11 -31.62
N GLY A 108 -6.85 1.19 -30.93
CA GLY A 108 -7.93 2.11 -31.27
C GLY A 108 -8.71 1.77 -32.55
N THR A 109 -8.61 0.56 -33.09
CA THR A 109 -9.38 0.16 -34.28
C THR A 109 -10.80 -0.31 -33.96
N THR A 110 -11.59 -0.51 -35.02
CA THR A 110 -12.96 -1.03 -34.92
C THR A 110 -12.95 -2.45 -34.37
N THR A 111 -11.95 -3.27 -34.73
CA THR A 111 -11.77 -4.59 -34.12
C THR A 111 -11.65 -4.50 -32.61
N PHE A 112 -10.76 -3.64 -32.08
CA PHE A 112 -10.58 -3.53 -30.64
C PHE A 112 -11.84 -3.02 -29.94
N ARG A 113 -12.48 -1.95 -30.45
CA ARG A 113 -13.73 -1.42 -29.90
C ARG A 113 -14.83 -2.49 -29.86
N LYS A 114 -14.97 -3.27 -30.94
CA LYS A 114 -15.95 -4.35 -31.02
C LYS A 114 -15.63 -5.46 -30.03
N LEU A 115 -14.37 -5.82 -29.86
CA LEU A 115 -13.94 -6.82 -28.88
C LEU A 115 -14.27 -6.39 -27.45
N VAL A 116 -14.01 -5.13 -27.09
CA VAL A 116 -14.43 -4.57 -25.80
C VAL A 116 -15.95 -4.59 -25.66
N GLN A 117 -16.69 -4.21 -26.70
CA GLN A 117 -18.15 -4.22 -26.67
C GLN A 117 -18.72 -5.62 -26.43
N GLU A 118 -18.27 -6.64 -27.16
CA GLU A 118 -18.81 -8.00 -27.05
C GLU A 118 -18.39 -8.68 -25.75
N SER A 119 -17.16 -8.46 -25.28
CA SER A 119 -16.71 -8.99 -23.99
C SER A 119 -17.45 -8.36 -22.81
N THR A 120 -17.71 -7.04 -22.84
CA THR A 120 -18.40 -6.33 -21.74
C THR A 120 -19.90 -6.58 -21.69
N LYS A 121 -20.52 -7.08 -22.76
CA LYS A 121 -21.90 -7.62 -22.67
C LYS A 121 -21.98 -8.85 -21.77
N VAL A 122 -20.94 -9.68 -21.77
CA VAL A 122 -20.89 -10.93 -21.00
C VAL A 122 -20.34 -10.66 -19.60
N ALA A 123 -19.26 -9.88 -19.51
CA ALA A 123 -18.60 -9.51 -18.27
C ALA A 123 -18.36 -8.00 -18.22
N PRO A 124 -19.35 -7.19 -17.76
CA PRO A 124 -19.27 -5.72 -17.78
C PRO A 124 -18.03 -5.14 -17.10
N ARG A 125 -17.52 -5.82 -16.08
CA ARG A 125 -16.34 -5.39 -15.30
C ARG A 125 -15.04 -5.38 -16.13
N LEU A 126 -14.96 -6.14 -17.23
CA LEU A 126 -13.79 -6.12 -18.12
C LEU A 126 -13.57 -4.78 -18.84
N ALA A 127 -14.55 -3.86 -18.81
CA ALA A 127 -14.34 -2.48 -19.24
C ALA A 127 -13.23 -1.77 -18.44
N ARG A 128 -12.98 -2.24 -17.20
CA ARG A 128 -11.97 -1.77 -16.26
C ARG A 128 -10.67 -2.60 -16.30
N LEU A 129 -10.55 -3.58 -17.20
CA LEU A 129 -9.35 -4.42 -17.27
C LEU A 129 -8.09 -3.57 -17.49
N ARG A 130 -7.00 -3.90 -16.84
CA ARG A 130 -5.67 -3.28 -16.98
C ARG A 130 -4.60 -4.35 -16.83
N THR A 131 -3.38 -4.03 -17.21
CA THR A 131 -2.19 -4.83 -16.92
C THR A 131 -1.13 -3.97 -16.26
N LEU A 132 -0.33 -4.55 -15.36
CA LEU A 132 0.83 -3.83 -14.81
C LEU A 132 1.86 -3.62 -15.93
N LEU A 133 2.55 -2.48 -15.88
CA LEU A 133 3.47 -2.06 -16.93
C LEU A 133 4.48 -3.16 -17.29
N LYS A 134 4.55 -3.49 -18.58
CA LYS A 134 5.46 -4.51 -19.15
C LYS A 134 5.29 -5.91 -18.52
N SER A 135 4.10 -6.26 -18.04
CA SER A 135 3.81 -7.58 -17.47
C SER A 135 2.53 -8.19 -18.05
N ARG A 136 2.35 -9.49 -17.81
CA ARG A 136 1.09 -10.20 -18.08
C ARG A 136 0.08 -10.15 -16.92
N HIS A 137 0.40 -9.46 -15.83
CA HIS A 137 -0.44 -9.45 -14.65
C HIS A 137 -1.61 -8.50 -14.85
N ALA A 138 -2.81 -9.07 -14.93
CA ALA A 138 -4.04 -8.33 -15.17
C ALA A 138 -4.79 -8.03 -13.86
N TYR A 139 -5.43 -6.87 -13.83
CA TYR A 139 -6.28 -6.44 -12.72
C TYR A 139 -7.44 -5.61 -13.25
N LEU A 140 -8.45 -5.39 -12.42
CA LEU A 140 -9.50 -4.42 -12.70
C LEU A 140 -9.16 -3.10 -12.00
N GLU A 141 -9.04 -2.02 -12.78
CA GLU A 141 -8.94 -0.65 -12.28
C GLU A 141 -10.05 -0.36 -11.27
N GLY A 142 -9.74 0.30 -10.16
CA GLY A 142 -10.68 0.81 -9.17
C GLY A 142 -11.62 1.89 -9.75
N SER A 143 -12.81 1.99 -9.16
CA SER A 143 -13.79 3.01 -9.50
C SER A 143 -13.51 4.32 -8.77
N LEU A 144 -14.08 5.41 -9.30
CA LEU A 144 -14.03 6.71 -8.62
C LEU A 144 -14.61 6.65 -7.22
N ASN A 145 -15.68 5.87 -7.00
CA ASN A 145 -16.29 5.71 -5.69
C ASN A 145 -15.36 4.96 -4.72
N GLU A 146 -14.67 3.92 -5.17
CA GLU A 146 -13.68 3.19 -4.36
C GLU A 146 -12.51 4.11 -3.96
N TRP A 147 -12.03 4.94 -4.89
CA TRP A 147 -11.01 5.96 -4.62
C TRP A 147 -11.49 7.02 -3.62
N GLN A 148 -12.72 7.55 -3.77
CA GLN A 148 -13.30 8.52 -2.84
C GLN A 148 -13.47 7.94 -1.44
N LEU A 149 -13.89 6.67 -1.32
CA LEU A 149 -13.99 5.98 -0.03
C LEU A 149 -12.63 5.83 0.64
N ALA A 150 -11.61 5.43 -0.11
CA ALA A 150 -10.24 5.32 0.41
C ALA A 150 -9.69 6.67 0.89
N ARG A 151 -9.93 7.75 0.13
CA ARG A 151 -9.58 9.10 0.56
C ARG A 151 -10.28 9.51 1.83
N LYS A 152 -11.60 9.30 1.91
CA LYS A 152 -12.39 9.62 3.09
C LYS A 152 -11.86 8.89 4.32
N GLU A 153 -11.57 7.59 4.19
CA GLU A 153 -10.99 6.78 5.26
C GLU A 153 -9.67 7.38 5.78
N ILE A 154 -8.76 7.77 4.88
CA ILE A 154 -7.47 8.40 5.24
C ILE A 154 -7.69 9.79 5.87
N THR A 155 -8.66 10.57 5.36
CA THR A 155 -9.01 11.87 5.93
C THR A 155 -9.51 11.76 7.38
N GLU A 156 -10.28 10.71 7.68
CA GLU A 156 -10.91 10.48 8.99
C GLU A 156 -10.02 9.70 9.96
N ALA A 157 -8.79 9.32 9.57
CA ALA A 157 -7.92 8.39 10.28
C ALA A 157 -7.05 9.00 11.42
N SER A 158 -7.34 10.24 11.84
CA SER A 158 -6.56 10.97 12.86
C SER A 158 -5.04 10.98 12.61
N LEU A 159 -4.65 11.13 11.34
CA LEU A 159 -3.27 11.34 10.95
C LEU A 159 -2.90 12.82 11.06
N ASP A 160 -1.62 13.08 11.33
CA ASP A 160 -1.02 14.41 11.22
C ASP A 160 -1.36 15.05 9.85
N ASP A 161 -1.62 16.36 9.84
CA ASP A 161 -2.19 17.04 8.68
C ASP A 161 -1.26 16.99 7.46
N ASP A 162 0.02 17.27 7.65
CA ASP A 162 1.01 17.30 6.56
C ASP A 162 1.32 15.88 6.07
N PHE A 163 1.44 14.93 6.99
CA PHE A 163 1.60 13.53 6.64
C PHE A 163 0.39 12.99 5.86
N ARG A 164 -0.84 13.30 6.32
CA ARG A 164 -2.08 12.89 5.67
C ARG A 164 -2.18 13.44 4.25
N ASN A 165 -1.83 14.70 4.04
CA ASN A 165 -1.80 15.31 2.71
C ASN A 165 -0.80 14.61 1.78
N SER A 166 0.38 14.26 2.31
CA SER A 166 1.41 13.50 1.60
C SER A 166 0.91 12.11 1.17
N VAL A 167 0.24 11.39 2.08
CA VAL A 167 -0.37 10.08 1.80
C VAL A 167 -1.47 10.20 0.74
N LEU A 168 -2.36 11.19 0.86
CA LEU A 168 -3.44 11.42 -0.11
C LEU A 168 -2.89 11.75 -1.50
N ALA A 169 -1.83 12.56 -1.59
CA ALA A 169 -1.16 12.83 -2.87
C ALA A 169 -0.62 11.56 -3.52
N GLN A 170 -0.05 10.63 -2.73
CA GLN A 170 0.41 9.34 -3.23
C GLN A 170 -0.74 8.44 -3.70
N VAL A 171 -1.85 8.40 -2.95
CA VAL A 171 -3.08 7.68 -3.35
C VAL A 171 -3.61 8.21 -4.67
N ASP A 172 -3.67 9.54 -4.81
CA ASP A 172 -4.14 10.22 -6.02
C ASP A 172 -3.22 9.95 -7.21
N ALA A 173 -1.90 9.98 -7.02
CA ALA A 173 -0.92 9.67 -8.06
C ALA A 173 -1.06 8.22 -8.57
N VAL A 174 -1.18 7.25 -7.66
CA VAL A 174 -1.31 5.82 -8.00
C VAL A 174 -2.65 5.54 -8.69
N PHE A 175 -3.74 6.15 -8.23
CA PHE A 175 -5.04 6.04 -8.89
C PHE A 175 -5.04 6.70 -10.27
N SER A 176 -4.47 7.89 -10.41
CA SER A 176 -4.39 8.59 -11.69
C SER A 176 -3.56 7.82 -12.72
N ALA A 177 -2.39 7.31 -12.32
CA ALA A 177 -1.47 6.64 -13.22
C ALA A 177 -1.90 5.20 -13.58
N HIS A 178 -2.48 4.46 -12.63
CA HIS A 178 -2.73 3.03 -12.77
C HIS A 178 -4.18 2.62 -12.55
N GLY A 179 -5.04 3.52 -12.09
CA GLY A 179 -6.39 3.17 -11.66
C GLY A 179 -6.38 2.25 -10.44
N ILE A 180 -5.29 2.19 -9.67
CA ILE A 180 -5.18 1.35 -8.48
C ILE A 180 -5.58 2.19 -7.27
N VAL A 181 -6.49 1.69 -6.44
CA VAL A 181 -6.90 2.36 -5.21
C VAL A 181 -6.05 1.81 -4.06
N LEU A 182 -5.25 2.68 -3.46
CA LEU A 182 -4.54 2.40 -2.21
C LEU A 182 -5.40 2.83 -1.03
N ARG A 183 -5.39 2.04 0.04
CA ARG A 183 -6.08 2.32 1.30
C ARG A 183 -5.41 1.62 2.48
N GLY A 184 -5.82 1.95 3.70
CA GLY A 184 -5.39 1.23 4.90
C GLY A 184 -5.69 -0.26 4.80
N TRP A 185 -4.73 -1.09 5.16
CA TRP A 185 -4.88 -2.54 5.12
C TRP A 185 -6.02 -3.03 6.05
N ASN A 186 -6.06 -2.46 7.26
CA ASN A 186 -7.05 -2.72 8.28
C ASN A 186 -7.30 -1.40 9.03
N PRO A 187 -8.51 -0.80 8.93
CA PRO A 187 -8.80 0.48 9.57
C PRO A 187 -8.49 0.51 11.08
N ALA A 188 -8.52 -0.65 11.75
CA ALA A 188 -8.26 -0.73 13.19
C ALA A 188 -6.76 -0.61 13.57
N VAL A 189 -5.83 -0.86 12.64
CA VAL A 189 -4.38 -0.93 12.98
C VAL A 189 -3.46 -0.25 11.97
N SER A 190 -3.99 0.13 10.80
CA SER A 190 -3.22 0.74 9.72
C SER A 190 -2.92 2.22 9.92
N TYR A 191 -3.58 2.90 10.85
CA TYR A 191 -3.51 4.35 11.00
C TYR A 191 -2.91 4.74 12.36
N LEU A 192 -3.52 5.70 13.07
CA LEU A 192 -3.24 5.95 14.48
C LEU A 192 -3.48 4.67 15.30
N ARG A 193 -2.50 4.29 16.12
CA ARG A 193 -2.56 3.12 16.98
C ARG A 193 -2.43 3.55 18.44
N SER A 194 -3.33 3.06 19.29
CA SER A 194 -3.21 3.26 20.74
C SER A 194 -1.93 2.59 21.28
N PHE A 195 -1.41 3.06 22.41
CA PHE A 195 -0.35 2.43 23.19
C PHE A 195 -0.78 1.02 23.63
N ALA A 196 -2.06 0.83 23.95
CA ALA A 196 -2.63 -0.49 24.25
C ALA A 196 -2.56 -1.45 23.06
N ASP A 197 -2.90 -1.00 21.86
CA ASP A 197 -2.81 -1.84 20.66
C ASP A 197 -1.37 -2.05 20.21
N GLN A 198 -0.48 -1.08 20.46
CA GLN A 198 0.96 -1.25 20.26
C GLN A 198 1.54 -2.31 21.21
N HIS A 199 1.12 -2.33 22.48
CA HIS A 199 1.48 -3.41 23.41
C HIS A 199 1.01 -4.78 22.89
N LYS A 200 -0.23 -4.90 22.39
CA LYS A 200 -0.72 -6.15 21.77
C LYS A 200 0.14 -6.57 20.56
N ALA A 201 0.53 -5.61 19.72
CA ALA A 201 1.41 -5.83 18.57
C ALA A 201 2.84 -6.24 18.97
N LEU A 202 3.33 -5.76 20.11
CA LEU A 202 4.59 -6.21 20.69
C LEU A 202 4.48 -7.67 21.17
N LEU A 203 3.41 -8.00 21.91
CA LEU A 203 3.20 -9.36 22.45
C LEU A 203 3.03 -10.42 21.36
N ASN A 204 2.31 -10.10 20.27
CA ASN A 204 2.11 -11.03 19.16
C ASN A 204 3.27 -11.03 18.14
N LYS A 205 4.31 -10.21 18.38
CA LYS A 205 5.50 -10.05 17.53
C LYS A 205 5.22 -9.48 16.14
N SER A 206 4.07 -8.84 15.91
CA SER A 206 3.80 -8.10 14.67
C SER A 206 4.49 -6.75 14.65
N SER A 207 4.93 -6.24 15.81
CA SER A 207 5.79 -5.07 15.93
C SER A 207 6.90 -5.32 16.94
N LYS A 208 8.02 -4.60 16.79
CA LYS A 208 9.11 -4.55 17.78
C LYS A 208 9.09 -3.27 18.62
N ALA A 209 8.22 -2.31 18.30
CA ALA A 209 8.15 -1.05 19.03
C ALA A 209 7.37 -1.24 20.33
N HIS A 210 7.85 -0.63 21.41
CA HIS A 210 7.11 -0.58 22.66
C HIS A 210 6.02 0.52 22.59
N PRO A 211 5.07 0.56 23.54
CA PRO A 211 4.09 1.64 23.62
C PRO A 211 4.75 3.04 23.60
N GLY A 212 4.32 3.90 22.69
CA GLY A 212 4.91 5.24 22.49
C GLY A 212 6.18 5.27 21.67
N GLU A 213 6.69 4.14 21.20
CA GLU A 213 7.88 4.09 20.34
C GLU A 213 7.56 3.77 18.88
N GLY A 214 6.28 3.65 18.52
CA GLY A 214 5.81 3.48 17.15
C GLY A 214 5.33 4.79 16.53
N LEU A 215 5.70 5.08 15.28
CA LEU A 215 5.19 6.26 14.55
C LEU A 215 3.66 6.22 14.34
N HIS A 216 3.07 5.03 14.32
CA HIS A 216 1.61 4.87 14.37
C HIS A 216 1.00 5.46 15.64
N ASN A 217 1.73 5.54 16.76
CA ASN A 217 1.19 6.11 18.00
C ASN A 217 0.93 7.62 17.91
N TYR A 218 1.44 8.27 16.87
CA TYR A 218 1.44 9.72 16.71
C TYR A 218 0.81 10.18 15.38
N GLY A 219 0.10 9.30 14.69
CA GLY A 219 -0.59 9.65 13.43
C GLY A 219 0.34 9.99 12.27
N VAL A 220 1.62 9.61 12.36
CA VAL A 220 2.68 9.92 11.36
C VAL A 220 3.19 8.66 10.65
N ALA A 221 2.40 7.59 10.69
CA ALA A 221 2.62 6.38 9.90
C ALA A 221 1.28 5.77 9.45
N ILE A 222 1.33 5.05 8.33
CA ILE A 222 0.20 4.31 7.78
C ILE A 222 0.65 3.02 7.09
N ASP A 223 -0.06 1.91 7.34
CA ASP A 223 0.09 0.67 6.59
C ASP A 223 -0.90 0.67 5.42
N VAL A 224 -0.43 1.07 4.23
CA VAL A 224 -1.22 1.06 3.00
C VAL A 224 -1.02 -0.20 2.19
N GLY A 225 -2.11 -0.68 1.60
CA GLY A 225 -2.07 -1.82 0.70
C GLY A 225 -3.07 -1.70 -0.43
N TYR A 226 -3.34 -2.85 -1.05
CA TYR A 226 -4.24 -2.96 -2.20
C TYR A 226 -5.55 -3.66 -1.82
N LEU A 227 -6.06 -3.41 -0.62
CA LEU A 227 -7.33 -3.97 -0.16
C LEU A 227 -8.44 -3.62 -1.17
N GLY A 228 -9.14 -4.64 -1.67
CA GLY A 228 -10.18 -4.50 -2.70
C GLY A 228 -9.68 -4.59 -4.14
N LEU A 229 -8.37 -4.66 -4.39
CA LEU A 229 -7.83 -4.88 -5.74
C LEU A 229 -8.32 -6.22 -6.27
N VAL A 230 -8.87 -6.20 -7.49
CA VAL A 230 -9.36 -7.40 -8.18
C VAL A 230 -8.32 -7.81 -9.19
N LEU A 231 -7.69 -8.96 -8.95
CA LEU A 231 -6.74 -9.57 -9.86
C LEU A 231 -7.49 -10.49 -10.83
N VAL A 232 -7.07 -10.49 -12.08
CA VAL A 232 -7.60 -11.37 -13.12
C VAL A 232 -6.51 -12.39 -13.46
N HIS A 233 -6.75 -13.65 -13.10
CA HIS A 233 -5.81 -14.75 -13.34
C HIS A 233 -5.77 -15.14 -14.81
N ASP A 234 -4.71 -15.82 -15.26
CA ASP A 234 -4.54 -16.25 -16.65
C ASP A 234 -5.70 -17.12 -17.20
N ASP A 235 -6.47 -17.79 -16.33
CA ASP A 235 -7.67 -18.55 -16.72
C ASP A 235 -8.95 -17.70 -16.79
N GLY A 236 -8.86 -16.41 -16.52
CA GLY A 236 -9.96 -15.45 -16.49
C GLY A 236 -10.74 -15.43 -15.17
N LYS A 237 -10.39 -16.24 -14.17
CA LYS A 237 -10.98 -16.12 -12.84
C LYS A 237 -10.49 -14.85 -12.15
N GLU A 238 -11.29 -14.38 -11.21
CA GLU A 238 -10.98 -13.20 -10.42
C GLU A 238 -10.70 -13.58 -8.96
N SER A 239 -9.73 -12.90 -8.34
CA SER A 239 -9.52 -12.91 -6.89
C SER A 239 -9.51 -11.48 -6.37
N ILE A 240 -10.12 -11.27 -5.21
CA ILE A 240 -10.12 -9.97 -4.54
C ILE A 240 -9.12 -10.03 -3.40
N VAL A 241 -8.28 -9.01 -3.30
CA VAL A 241 -7.40 -8.83 -2.15
C VAL A 241 -8.25 -8.42 -0.93
N THR A 242 -8.32 -9.28 0.08
CA THR A 242 -9.11 -9.08 1.31
C THR A 242 -8.29 -9.17 2.60
N LYS A 243 -7.07 -9.73 2.57
CA LYS A 243 -6.13 -9.88 3.71
C LYS A 243 -4.68 -9.61 3.31
N GLU A 244 -3.83 -9.18 4.25
CA GLU A 244 -2.45 -8.75 3.96
C GLU A 244 -1.63 -9.91 3.40
N HIS A 245 -1.62 -11.03 4.12
CA HIS A 245 -0.98 -12.28 3.69
C HIS A 245 -1.60 -12.89 2.42
N GLN A 246 -2.75 -12.39 1.95
CA GLN A 246 -3.22 -12.79 0.62
C GLN A 246 -2.27 -12.28 -0.45
N PHE A 247 -1.55 -11.17 -0.26
CA PHE A 247 -0.47 -10.81 -1.18
C PHE A 247 0.63 -11.87 -1.28
N ASP A 248 1.02 -12.45 -0.14
CA ASP A 248 2.05 -13.49 -0.09
C ASP A 248 1.55 -14.83 -0.65
N THR A 249 0.24 -15.06 -0.66
CA THR A 249 -0.38 -16.36 -0.98
C THR A 249 -1.29 -16.36 -2.23
N ILE A 250 -1.54 -15.20 -2.85
CA ILE A 250 -2.51 -15.03 -3.95
C ILE A 250 -2.20 -15.89 -5.16
N THR A 251 -0.95 -16.36 -5.28
CA THR A 251 -0.68 -17.55 -6.07
C THR A 251 0.49 -18.32 -5.45
N THR A 252 0.26 -19.57 -5.04
CA THR A 252 1.33 -20.54 -4.74
C THR A 252 2.26 -20.84 -5.94
N VAL A 253 2.04 -20.16 -7.09
CA VAL A 253 2.77 -20.35 -8.35
C VAL A 253 3.47 -19.07 -8.85
N HIS A 254 3.05 -17.86 -8.42
CA HIS A 254 3.57 -16.57 -8.93
C HIS A 254 3.66 -15.42 -7.89
N GLY A 255 3.45 -15.68 -6.58
CA GLY A 255 3.18 -14.66 -5.55
C GLY A 255 4.16 -13.48 -5.50
N TYR A 256 5.46 -13.75 -5.41
CA TYR A 256 6.46 -12.70 -5.24
C TYR A 256 6.63 -11.77 -6.46
N ALA A 257 6.49 -12.28 -7.69
CA ALA A 257 6.70 -11.47 -8.89
C ALA A 257 5.59 -10.41 -9.07
N LEU A 258 4.34 -10.80 -8.83
CA LEU A 258 3.19 -9.89 -8.87
C LEU A 258 3.27 -8.85 -7.75
N GLN A 259 3.56 -9.29 -6.54
CA GLN A 259 3.73 -8.44 -5.38
C GLN A 259 4.84 -7.39 -5.62
N ASN A 260 6.01 -7.84 -6.08
CA ASN A 260 7.12 -6.94 -6.43
C ASN A 260 6.75 -5.97 -7.54
N ALA A 261 6.00 -6.39 -8.55
CA ALA A 261 5.56 -5.51 -9.63
C ALA A 261 4.59 -4.42 -9.13
N LEU A 262 3.64 -4.79 -8.26
CA LEU A 262 2.71 -3.83 -7.66
C LEU A 262 3.45 -2.84 -6.76
N PHE A 263 4.32 -3.32 -5.87
CA PHE A 263 5.14 -2.44 -5.05
C PHE A 263 6.06 -1.56 -5.87
N LYS A 264 6.66 -2.09 -6.95
CA LYS A 264 7.46 -1.28 -7.87
C LYS A 264 6.63 -0.16 -8.49
N VAL A 265 5.43 -0.46 -8.98
CA VAL A 265 4.52 0.55 -9.56
C VAL A 265 4.24 1.68 -8.58
N ARG A 266 3.92 1.35 -7.33
CA ARG A 266 3.70 2.35 -6.29
C ARG A 266 4.98 3.11 -5.94
N ASN A 267 6.09 2.39 -5.80
CA ASN A 267 7.39 2.91 -5.38
C ASN A 267 8.02 3.83 -6.42
N ASP A 268 7.84 3.56 -7.72
CA ASP A 268 8.33 4.41 -8.81
C ASP A 268 7.66 5.80 -8.78
N LEU A 269 6.36 5.86 -8.45
CA LEU A 269 5.62 7.12 -8.27
C LEU A 269 6.04 7.86 -7.00
N TRP A 270 6.42 7.12 -5.97
CA TRP A 270 6.90 7.67 -4.71
C TRP A 270 8.32 8.23 -4.81
N GLU A 271 9.25 7.50 -5.42
CA GLU A 271 10.65 7.94 -5.59
C GLU A 271 10.79 9.10 -6.58
N SER A 272 9.73 9.42 -7.31
CA SER A 272 9.59 10.62 -8.15
C SER A 272 8.42 11.47 -7.67
N PRO A 273 8.41 11.93 -6.40
CA PRO A 273 7.21 12.48 -5.79
C PRO A 273 6.73 13.70 -6.59
N PRO A 274 5.41 13.87 -6.77
CA PRO A 274 4.86 15.12 -7.26
C PRO A 274 5.42 16.27 -6.41
N GLN A 275 5.87 17.36 -7.05
CA GLN A 275 6.34 18.54 -6.32
C GLN A 275 5.31 18.93 -5.24
N GLY A 276 5.73 18.92 -3.96
CA GLY A 276 4.91 19.35 -2.83
C GLY A 276 4.29 18.23 -1.96
N SER A 277 4.56 16.94 -2.21
CA SER A 277 3.97 15.84 -1.42
C SER A 277 4.68 15.48 -0.11
N GLY A 278 5.50 16.36 0.48
CA GLY A 278 6.30 16.05 1.66
C GLY A 278 7.26 14.86 1.48
N SER A 279 7.98 14.47 2.54
CA SER A 279 8.84 13.28 2.52
C SER A 279 8.13 12.08 3.15
N LEU A 280 7.69 11.12 2.33
CA LEU A 280 7.29 9.80 2.81
C LEU A 280 8.52 8.89 2.89
N PHE A 281 8.67 8.13 3.96
CA PHE A 281 9.77 7.17 4.19
C PHE A 281 9.28 5.72 4.27
N ARG A 282 10.16 4.78 3.88
CA ARG A 282 9.99 3.32 4.03
C ARG A 282 10.67 2.82 5.29
N ILE A 283 10.21 1.68 5.76
CA ILE A 283 10.84 0.88 6.81
C ILE A 283 11.47 -0.37 6.20
N ARG A 284 12.53 -0.87 6.85
CA ARG A 284 13.10 -2.20 6.61
C ARG A 284 12.59 -3.21 7.64
N LEU A 285 12.05 -4.34 7.20
CA LEU A 285 11.80 -5.49 8.08
C LEU A 285 13.11 -6.25 8.23
N GLY A 286 13.61 -6.41 9.46
CA GLY A 286 14.96 -6.92 9.76
C GLY A 286 15.48 -7.99 8.78
N GLY A 287 16.51 -7.63 8.00
CA GLY A 287 16.95 -8.38 6.82
C GLY A 287 17.31 -7.43 5.67
N LYS A 288 17.35 -7.93 4.42
CA LYS A 288 17.45 -7.09 3.20
C LYS A 288 16.08 -6.65 2.67
N ASP A 289 14.99 -7.10 3.28
CA ASP A 289 13.64 -6.92 2.76
C ASP A 289 12.98 -5.70 3.42
N ASN A 290 12.34 -4.85 2.60
CA ASN A 290 11.63 -3.67 3.08
C ASN A 290 10.24 -4.08 3.58
N ASP A 291 9.69 -3.39 4.59
CA ASP A 291 8.24 -3.43 4.82
C ASP A 291 7.61 -2.69 3.66
N PRO A 292 7.01 -3.41 2.70
CA PRO A 292 6.54 -2.75 1.53
C PRO A 292 5.20 -2.09 1.79
N ASN A 293 4.52 -2.25 2.93
CA ASN A 293 3.18 -1.68 3.16
C ASN A 293 3.21 -0.38 3.94
N HIS A 294 4.29 -0.11 4.66
CA HIS A 294 4.34 0.97 5.64
C HIS A 294 4.92 2.27 5.06
N PHE A 295 4.16 3.35 5.22
CA PHE A 295 4.58 4.73 4.98
C PHE A 295 4.73 5.45 6.31
N GLN A 296 5.75 6.29 6.44
CA GLN A 296 5.95 7.10 7.63
C GLN A 296 6.53 8.48 7.31
N ALA A 297 6.27 9.47 8.16
CA ALA A 297 6.70 10.86 7.95
C ALA A 297 8.19 11.09 8.25
N TYR A 298 8.85 10.16 8.97
CA TYR A 298 10.22 10.33 9.43
C TYR A 298 11.08 9.11 9.14
N SER A 299 12.34 9.31 8.73
CA SER A 299 13.27 8.21 8.49
C SER A 299 13.74 7.60 9.82
N GLN A 300 13.67 6.27 9.92
CA GLN A 300 14.34 5.49 10.98
C GLN A 300 15.60 4.76 10.47
N PHE A 301 15.88 4.87 9.16
CA PHE A 301 16.87 4.07 8.44
C PHE A 301 17.79 4.98 7.61
N PRO A 302 18.88 5.50 8.19
CA PRO A 302 19.78 6.43 7.49
C PRO A 302 20.45 5.81 6.27
N ASP A 303 20.58 4.48 6.19
CA ASP A 303 21.17 3.81 5.04
C ASP A 303 20.23 3.76 3.82
N LEU A 304 18.92 3.80 4.03
CA LEU A 304 17.93 3.97 2.95
C LEU A 304 17.80 5.44 2.53
N TYR A 305 18.01 6.36 3.47
CA TYR A 305 17.82 7.79 3.28
C TYR A 305 18.98 8.58 3.89
N PRO A 306 20.17 8.58 3.24
CA PRO A 306 21.40 9.12 3.81
C PRO A 306 21.36 10.63 4.09
N ASN A 307 20.46 11.35 3.41
CA ASN A 307 20.30 12.79 3.57
C ASN A 307 19.13 13.17 4.50
N ALA A 308 18.38 12.20 5.02
CA ALA A 308 17.26 12.47 5.91
C ALA A 308 17.70 12.32 7.38
N PRO A 309 17.28 13.24 8.27
CA PRO A 309 17.53 13.10 9.70
C PRO A 309 16.86 11.82 10.21
N LYS A 310 17.58 11.07 11.06
CA LYS A 310 17.06 9.86 11.69
C LYS A 310 16.27 10.24 12.93
N VAL A 311 14.99 9.86 12.99
CA VAL A 311 14.18 10.01 14.19
C VAL A 311 14.61 9.00 15.27
N SER A 312 14.73 9.50 16.50
CA SER A 312 14.98 8.75 17.71
C SER A 312 13.69 8.65 18.51
N MET A 313 12.95 7.56 18.33
CA MET A 313 11.67 7.35 19.00
C MET A 313 11.76 7.40 20.52
N SER A 314 12.86 6.91 21.11
CA SER A 314 13.04 6.91 22.57
C SER A 314 13.21 8.32 23.13
N ARG A 315 14.03 9.17 22.48
CA ARG A 315 14.17 10.59 22.82
C ARG A 315 12.87 11.35 22.64
N SER A 316 12.20 11.18 21.50
CA SER A 316 10.90 11.83 21.27
C SER A 316 9.88 11.44 22.32
N LEU A 317 9.78 10.15 22.70
CA LEU A 317 8.88 9.72 23.77
C LEU A 317 9.29 10.30 25.14
N ALA A 318 10.58 10.35 25.47
CA ALA A 318 11.03 10.92 26.74
C ALA A 318 10.74 12.44 26.83
N ASP A 319 10.99 13.19 25.77
CA ASP A 319 10.65 14.62 25.72
C ASP A 319 9.13 14.80 25.83
N HIS A 320 8.34 13.99 25.13
CA HIS A 320 6.88 14.01 25.21
C HIS A 320 6.37 13.70 26.62
N LEU A 321 6.89 12.64 27.26
CA LEU A 321 6.57 12.29 28.64
C LEU A 321 6.91 13.43 29.60
N SER A 322 8.02 14.14 29.39
CA SER A 322 8.41 15.29 30.21
C SER A 322 7.44 16.47 30.03
N ALA A 323 7.00 16.71 28.80
CA ALA A 323 6.04 17.76 28.49
C ALA A 323 4.65 17.48 29.09
N VAL A 324 4.18 16.24 29.04
CA VAL A 324 2.83 15.89 29.51
C VAL A 324 2.74 15.58 31.00
N ALA A 325 3.82 15.09 31.61
CA ALA A 325 3.85 14.79 33.05
C ALA A 325 4.08 16.03 33.92
N SER A 326 4.46 17.16 33.31
CA SER A 326 4.68 18.41 34.04
C SER A 326 3.35 19.11 34.36
N SER A 327 3.15 19.41 35.64
CA SER A 327 2.09 20.30 36.14
C SER A 327 2.70 21.68 36.49
N PRO A 328 1.88 22.72 36.73
CA PRO A 328 2.39 24.03 37.15
C PRO A 328 3.27 24.01 38.41
N THR A 329 3.17 22.96 39.23
CA THR A 329 3.85 22.86 40.53
C THR A 329 4.86 21.71 40.61
N GLU A 330 4.86 20.79 39.64
CA GLU A 330 5.73 19.61 39.62
C GLU A 330 6.16 19.31 38.19
N THR A 331 7.46 19.38 37.92
CA THR A 331 8.05 19.02 36.61
C THR A 331 8.74 17.67 36.74
N VAL A 332 8.31 16.69 35.95
CA VAL A 332 8.99 15.39 35.84
C VAL A 332 9.85 15.39 34.59
N THR A 333 11.15 15.17 34.76
CA THR A 333 12.08 15.08 33.62
C THR A 333 12.33 13.62 33.29
N TRP A 334 12.00 13.22 32.07
CA TRP A 334 12.27 11.88 31.53
C TRP A 334 13.52 11.91 30.64
N LYS A 335 14.28 10.82 30.65
CA LYS A 335 15.42 10.58 29.76
C LYS A 335 15.34 9.18 29.19
N PRO A 336 15.65 9.00 27.90
CA PRO A 336 15.79 7.66 27.34
C PRO A 336 17.11 7.04 27.78
N LEU A 337 17.10 5.73 27.93
CA LEU A 337 18.26 4.88 28.16
C LEU A 337 18.37 3.85 27.01
N ALA A 338 19.43 3.05 27.03
CA ALA A 338 19.61 1.98 26.05
C ALA A 338 18.54 0.87 26.22
N GLY A 339 18.17 0.21 25.12
CA GLY A 339 17.30 -0.97 25.16
C GLY A 339 15.85 -0.68 25.54
N HIS A 340 15.28 0.45 25.08
CA HIS A 340 13.89 0.86 25.36
C HIS A 340 13.62 1.21 26.83
N HIS A 341 14.68 1.38 27.64
CA HIS A 341 14.58 1.82 29.02
C HIS A 341 14.40 3.34 29.13
N TYR A 342 13.75 3.76 30.21
CA TYR A 342 13.52 5.16 30.53
C TYR A 342 13.90 5.43 31.98
N ALA A 343 14.46 6.61 32.21
CA ALA A 343 14.70 7.13 33.54
C ALA A 343 13.90 8.42 33.76
N CYS A 344 13.49 8.69 34.99
CA CYS A 344 12.96 10.00 35.35
C CYS A 344 13.35 10.42 36.77
N ASP A 345 13.27 11.71 37.06
CA ASP A 345 13.60 12.29 38.36
C ASP A 345 12.46 12.17 39.39
N LEU A 346 11.37 11.49 39.03
CA LEU A 346 10.17 11.28 39.86
C LEU A 346 9.51 12.60 40.33
N GLY A 347 9.79 13.74 39.65
CA GLY A 347 9.33 15.07 40.07
C GLY A 347 10.08 15.65 41.27
N LEU A 348 11.19 15.03 41.68
CA LEU A 348 11.97 15.42 42.85
C LEU A 348 13.11 16.39 42.52
N GLY A 349 13.35 16.71 41.24
CA GLY A 349 14.44 17.57 40.80
C GLY A 349 15.82 17.02 41.19
N ILE A 350 15.97 15.70 41.06
CA ILE A 350 17.19 14.91 41.32
C ILE A 350 17.72 14.30 40.02
N GLU A 351 18.81 13.53 40.09
CA GLU A 351 19.28 12.76 38.94
C GLU A 351 18.25 11.67 38.56
N PRO A 352 17.89 11.53 37.26
CA PRO A 352 16.95 10.51 36.80
C PRO A 352 17.35 9.08 37.16
N ILE A 353 16.34 8.29 37.52
CA ILE A 353 16.48 6.88 37.94
C ILE A 353 15.81 6.00 36.90
N ASP A 354 16.49 4.94 36.47
CA ASP A 354 15.91 3.91 35.58
C ASP A 354 14.65 3.31 36.21
N VAL A 355 13.52 3.45 35.52
CA VAL A 355 12.20 2.96 35.93
C VAL A 355 11.73 1.79 35.06
N GLY A 356 12.54 1.30 34.12
CA GLY A 356 12.26 0.15 33.27
C GLY A 356 11.98 0.52 31.81
N THR A 357 11.50 -0.46 31.04
CA THR A 357 11.14 -0.24 29.63
C THR A 357 9.79 0.47 29.47
N ALA A 358 9.56 1.10 28.31
CA ALA A 358 8.26 1.69 27.99
C ALA A 358 7.08 0.72 28.19
N ASP A 359 7.26 -0.55 27.81
CA ASP A 359 6.24 -1.60 27.96
C ASP A 359 5.97 -1.96 29.43
N GLU A 360 7.02 -2.07 30.23
CA GLU A 360 6.91 -2.33 31.67
C GLU A 360 6.22 -1.17 32.39
N ILE A 361 6.60 0.07 32.08
CA ILE A 361 6.01 1.26 32.70
C ILE A 361 4.53 1.39 32.33
N TRP A 362 4.19 1.20 31.05
CA TRP A 362 2.80 1.23 30.56
C TRP A 362 1.89 0.22 31.28
N GLN A 363 2.40 -0.98 31.55
CA GLN A 363 1.67 -2.02 32.28
C GLN A 363 1.57 -1.77 33.79
N GLY A 364 2.23 -0.73 34.32
CA GLY A 364 2.35 -0.50 35.76
C GLY A 364 3.33 -1.45 36.45
N LEU A 365 4.26 -2.02 35.70
CA LEU A 365 5.28 -3.00 36.13
C LEU A 365 6.69 -2.39 36.11
N ALA A 366 6.80 -1.08 36.38
CA ALA A 366 8.07 -0.36 36.45
C ALA A 366 9.09 -1.06 37.39
N LYS A 367 10.38 -1.02 37.02
CA LYS A 367 11.48 -1.77 37.67
C LYS A 367 12.21 -1.02 38.79
N LEU A 368 11.58 0.01 39.35
CA LEU A 368 12.16 0.72 40.49
C LEU A 368 12.20 -0.19 41.72
N LYS A 369 13.26 -0.11 42.54
CA LYS A 369 13.34 -0.76 43.85
C LYS A 369 12.97 0.22 44.97
N LYS A 370 12.41 -0.30 46.06
CA LYS A 370 12.09 0.51 47.26
C LYS A 370 13.31 1.28 47.78
N SER A 371 14.49 0.65 47.82
CA SER A 371 15.73 1.29 48.23
C SER A 371 16.17 2.44 47.32
N GLN A 372 15.91 2.35 46.01
CA GLN A 372 16.18 3.45 45.06
C GLN A 372 15.25 4.64 45.33
N LEU A 373 13.98 4.39 45.59
CA LEU A 373 13.02 5.45 45.95
C LEU A 373 13.37 6.12 47.29
N VAL A 374 13.77 5.35 48.31
CA VAL A 374 14.24 5.90 49.59
C VAL A 374 15.43 6.83 49.36
N HIS A 375 16.40 6.37 48.57
CA HIS A 375 17.57 7.18 48.23
C HIS A 375 17.18 8.47 47.53
N ALA A 376 16.32 8.39 46.51
CA ALA A 376 15.78 9.53 45.76
C ALA A 376 15.13 10.58 46.68
N LEU A 377 14.21 10.12 47.54
CA LEU A 377 13.51 10.96 48.49
C LEU A 377 14.45 11.59 49.51
N ASN A 378 15.48 10.88 49.97
CA ASN A 378 16.45 11.43 50.91
C ASN A 378 17.39 12.46 50.28
N VAL A 379 17.73 12.31 48.99
CA VAL A 379 18.45 13.33 48.24
C VAL A 379 17.60 14.62 48.13
N ALA A 380 16.31 14.48 47.80
CA ALA A 380 15.39 15.59 47.73
C ALA A 380 15.15 16.24 49.11
N ALA A 381 14.96 15.44 50.15
CA ALA A 381 14.77 15.90 51.52
C ALA A 381 15.97 16.71 52.03
N LYS A 382 17.19 16.23 51.76
CA LYS A 382 18.42 16.95 52.09
C LYS A 382 18.49 18.31 51.39
N LYS A 383 18.09 18.39 50.13
CA LYS A 383 18.02 19.65 49.36
C LYS A 383 16.98 20.62 49.94
N ALA A 384 15.86 20.09 50.44
CA ALA A 384 14.77 20.86 51.05
C ALA A 384 14.97 21.17 52.55
N GLY A 385 15.99 20.60 53.20
CA GLY A 385 16.21 20.73 54.65
C GLY A 385 15.19 19.97 55.51
N THR A 386 14.54 18.94 54.96
CA THR A 386 13.57 18.11 55.69
C THR A 386 14.20 16.84 56.26
N PRO A 387 13.61 16.23 57.32
CA PRO A 387 14.14 14.99 57.90
C PRO A 387 14.23 13.83 56.91
N GLU A 388 15.21 12.95 57.10
CA GLU A 388 15.38 11.74 56.30
C GLU A 388 14.20 10.77 56.47
N ILE A 389 13.82 10.16 55.36
CA ILE A 389 12.79 9.12 55.26
C ILE A 389 13.47 7.75 55.38
N LYS A 390 12.98 6.94 56.32
CA LYS A 390 13.41 5.54 56.48
C LYS A 390 12.62 4.64 55.56
N GLU A 391 13.24 3.57 55.06
CA GLU A 391 12.58 2.58 54.20
C GLU A 391 11.32 1.95 54.83
N ALA A 392 11.34 1.72 56.16
CA ALA A 392 10.18 1.23 56.90
C ALA A 392 8.98 2.19 56.86
N GLY A 393 9.20 3.48 56.57
CA GLY A 393 8.15 4.49 56.41
C GLY A 393 7.51 4.51 55.02
N LEU A 394 8.11 3.86 54.03
CA LEU A 394 7.50 3.69 52.71
C LEU A 394 6.58 2.46 52.72
N THR A 395 5.29 2.69 52.51
CA THR A 395 4.31 1.61 52.41
C THR A 395 4.21 1.09 50.98
N ASP A 396 3.77 -0.15 50.80
CA ASP A 396 3.48 -0.71 49.47
C ASP A 396 2.39 0.08 48.72
N ALA A 397 1.54 0.80 49.45
CA ALA A 397 0.55 1.69 48.85
C ALA A 397 1.20 2.94 48.24
N SER A 398 2.18 3.55 48.94
CA SER A 398 2.99 4.65 48.40
C SER A 398 3.74 4.24 47.15
N PHE A 399 4.27 3.01 47.14
CA PHE A 399 4.99 2.46 46.00
C PHE A 399 4.09 2.19 44.79
N ARG A 400 2.90 1.61 45.03
CA ARG A 400 1.88 1.44 43.98
C ARG A 400 1.42 2.76 43.40
N LYS A 401 1.16 3.77 44.24
CA LYS A 401 0.79 5.12 43.78
C LYS A 401 1.85 5.74 42.85
N LEU A 402 3.13 5.49 43.11
CA LEU A 402 4.20 5.92 42.22
C LEU A 402 4.12 5.21 40.86
N PHE A 403 3.91 3.90 40.84
CA PHE A 403 3.77 3.15 39.59
C PHE A 403 2.54 3.57 38.79
N ASP A 404 1.43 3.83 39.47
CA ASP A 404 0.23 4.39 38.85
C ASP A 404 0.51 5.78 38.25
N SER A 405 1.33 6.62 38.91
CA SER A 405 1.75 7.92 38.39
C SER A 405 2.64 7.79 37.14
N LEU A 406 3.63 6.89 37.16
CA LEU A 406 4.50 6.63 36.00
C LEU A 406 3.69 6.13 34.80
N ARG A 407 2.76 5.19 35.03
CA ARG A 407 1.80 4.76 34.02
C ARG A 407 0.90 5.91 33.55
N GLY A 408 0.47 6.75 34.49
CA GLY A 408 -0.35 7.93 34.21
C GLY A 408 0.31 8.90 33.23
N ALA A 409 1.63 9.05 33.26
CA ALA A 409 2.36 9.85 32.28
C ALA A 409 2.24 9.28 30.85
N PHE A 410 2.28 7.96 30.69
CA PHE A 410 2.07 7.34 29.38
C PHE A 410 0.61 7.46 28.92
N VAL A 411 -0.37 7.37 29.83
CA VAL A 411 -1.78 7.60 29.51
C VAL A 411 -2.00 9.04 29.05
N ALA A 412 -1.37 10.02 29.72
CA ALA A 412 -1.40 11.41 29.30
C ALA A 412 -0.70 11.64 27.95
N ALA A 413 0.43 10.97 27.71
CA ALA A 413 1.15 11.03 26.44
C ALA A 413 0.33 10.49 25.27
N GLU A 414 -0.37 9.37 25.47
CA GLU A 414 -1.31 8.81 24.48
C GLU A 414 -2.47 9.77 24.22
N ALA A 415 -3.04 10.38 25.26
CA ALA A 415 -4.16 11.32 25.11
C ALA A 415 -3.78 12.62 24.38
N ARG A 416 -2.49 12.98 24.38
CA ARG A 416 -1.91 14.18 23.75
C ARG A 416 -0.92 13.78 22.65
N TYR A 417 -1.21 12.72 21.90
CA TYR A 417 -0.30 12.18 20.89
C TYR A 417 0.05 13.20 19.80
N ASP A 418 -0.83 14.16 19.54
CA ASP A 418 -0.71 15.25 18.58
C ASP A 418 0.30 16.32 19.01
N GLU A 419 0.72 16.33 20.27
CA GLU A 419 1.78 17.21 20.78
C GLU A 419 3.18 16.58 20.70
N TRP A 420 3.28 15.36 20.18
CA TRP A 420 4.55 14.67 20.04
C TRP A 420 5.46 15.36 19.03
N VAL A 421 6.74 15.51 19.39
CA VAL A 421 7.75 16.14 18.54
C VAL A 421 8.84 15.15 18.14
N PRO A 422 9.14 15.00 16.84
CA PRO A 422 10.24 14.15 16.38
C PRO A 422 11.60 14.75 16.77
N LYS A 423 12.50 13.91 17.29
CA LYS A 423 13.83 14.28 17.78
C LYS A 423 14.88 13.41 17.13
N GLN A 424 16.06 13.96 16.89
CA GLN A 424 17.26 13.20 16.52
C GLN A 424 17.93 12.59 17.75
N GLU A 425 18.96 11.76 17.51
CA GLU A 425 19.77 11.13 18.56
C GLU A 425 20.55 12.12 19.44
N ASP A 426 20.71 13.37 19.02
CA ASP A 426 21.32 14.44 19.82
C ASP A 426 20.29 15.30 20.56
N GLY A 427 19.00 15.03 20.39
CA GLY A 427 17.89 15.80 20.98
C GLY A 427 17.40 16.97 20.12
N THR A 428 17.99 17.22 18.96
CA THR A 428 17.55 18.26 18.03
C THR A 428 16.18 17.89 17.44
N GLU A 429 15.27 18.87 17.35
CA GLU A 429 13.96 18.69 16.70
C GLU A 429 14.11 18.48 15.19
N ILE A 430 13.29 17.59 14.63
CA ILE A 430 13.18 17.41 13.19
C ILE A 430 12.02 18.28 12.71
N THR A 431 12.32 19.37 12.00
CA THR A 431 11.30 20.20 11.36
C THR A 431 11.07 19.69 9.94
N THR A 432 9.80 19.47 9.56
CA THR A 432 9.37 19.01 8.23
C THR A 432 9.20 20.14 7.23
#